data_AF-A0A1R3L7T3-F1
#
_entry.id   AF-A0A1R3L7T3-F1
#
_cell.length_a   1.000
_cell.length_b   1.000
_cell.length_c   1.000
_cell.angle_alpha   90.00
_cell.angle_beta   90.00
_cell.angle_gamma   90.00
#
_symmetry.space_group_name_H-M   'P 1'
#
loop_
_entity.id
_entity.type
_entity.pdbx_description
1 polymer ?
#
loop_
_entity_poly.entity_id
_entity_poly.type
_entity_poly.pdbx_seq_one_letter_code
_entity_poly.pdbx_strand_id
1 'polypeptide(L)'
;MPNGNLGTLLQEASHQGGHILNWPMRHLIALGVARGLAFLHAHNVIHGDVKPQNVLFDADFEPHLSDFGLESMVVTAGAAAEAASTSSTPVGSLGYVAPDAAAAGQATKEGDVCCSSY
;
A
#
# COMPACT_ATOMS: atom_id res chain seq x y z
N MET A 1 2.94 -14.81 -2.54
CA MET A 1 4.36 -15.15 -2.34
C MET A 1 4.49 -16.14 -1.17
N PRO A 2 5.53 -17.00 -1.11
CA PRO A 2 5.57 -18.14 -0.18
C PRO A 2 5.63 -17.77 1.30
N ASN A 3 6.15 -16.59 1.65
CA ASN A 3 6.30 -16.15 3.04
C ASN A 3 5.18 -15.20 3.53
N GLY A 4 4.05 -15.15 2.80
CA GLY A 4 2.87 -14.40 3.24
C GLY A 4 3.00 -12.87 3.09
N ASN A 5 2.36 -12.12 3.98
CA ASN A 5 2.34 -10.65 3.97
C ASN A 5 2.77 -10.02 5.31
N LEU A 6 3.11 -8.73 5.30
CA LEU A 6 3.55 -8.01 6.49
C LEU A 6 2.45 -7.89 7.55
N GLY A 7 1.18 -7.83 7.15
CA GLY A 7 0.05 -7.79 8.08
C GLY A 7 0.00 -9.02 8.99
N THR A 8 0.15 -10.22 8.42
CA THR A 8 0.22 -11.47 9.19
C THR A 8 1.46 -11.52 10.08
N LEU A 9 2.62 -11.07 9.59
CA LEU A 9 3.85 -11.04 10.38
C LEU A 9 3.78 -10.06 11.55
N LEU A 10 3.13 -8.91 11.38
CA LEU A 10 2.92 -7.94 12.46
C LEU A 10 2.02 -8.53 13.56
N GLN A 11 0.96 -9.25 13.17
CA GLN A 11 0.07 -9.92 14.12
C GLN A 11 0.82 -11.01 14.91
N GLU A 12 1.60 -11.84 14.23
CA GLU A 12 2.41 -12.89 14.87
C GLU A 12 3.46 -12.30 15.81
N ALA A 13 4.16 -11.25 15.37
CA ALA A 13 5.14 -10.56 16.20
C ALA A 13 4.50 -9.94 17.45
N SER A 14 3.26 -9.44 17.37
CA SER A 14 2.52 -8.93 18.53
C SER A 14 2.27 -10.03 19.57
N HIS A 15 1.92 -11.24 19.13
CA HIS A 15 1.70 -12.38 20.03
C HIS A 15 2.99 -12.95 20.65
N GLN A 16 4.14 -12.77 19.98
CA GLN A 16 5.43 -13.31 20.44
C GLN A 16 6.34 -12.26 21.12
N GLY A 17 5.78 -11.17 21.65
CA GLY A 17 6.54 -10.14 22.37
C GLY A 17 7.50 -9.32 21.50
N GLY A 18 7.27 -9.26 20.19
CA GLY A 18 7.99 -8.37 19.27
C GLY A 18 9.36 -8.87 18.80
N HIS A 19 9.79 -10.08 19.17
CA HIS A 19 11.14 -10.58 18.88
C HIS A 19 11.41 -10.84 17.39
N ILE A 20 10.39 -11.16 16.60
CA ILE A 20 10.53 -11.53 15.17
C ILE A 20 10.79 -10.29 14.30
N LEU A 21 10.17 -9.14 14.61
CA LEU A 21 10.33 -7.88 13.86
C LEU A 21 11.21 -6.90 14.65
N ASN A 22 12.49 -7.22 14.78
CA ASN A 22 13.46 -6.30 15.35
C ASN A 22 13.70 -5.08 14.43
N TRP A 23 14.33 -4.04 14.97
CA TRP A 23 14.59 -2.80 14.23
C TRP A 23 15.31 -3.00 12.88
N PRO A 24 16.39 -3.81 12.80
CA PRO A 24 17.04 -4.11 11.53
C PRO A 24 16.09 -4.68 10.47
N MET A 25 15.22 -5.63 10.86
CA MET A 25 14.25 -6.22 9.94
C MET A 25 13.20 -5.20 9.48
N ARG A 26 12.69 -4.37 10.39
CA ARG A 26 11.76 -3.28 10.05
C ARG A 26 12.38 -2.29 9.06
N HIS A 27 13.67 -1.98 9.24
CA HIS A 27 14.40 -1.10 8.34
C HIS A 27 14.52 -1.70 6.93
N LEU A 28 14.86 -2.99 6.81
CA LEU A 28 14.92 -3.68 5.52
C LEU A 28 13.55 -3.71 4.82
N ILE A 29 12.48 -3.96 5.58
CA ILE A 29 11.10 -3.94 5.07
C ILE A 29 10.77 -2.55 4.53
N ALA A 30 10.99 -1.50 5.33
CA ALA A 30 10.73 -0.11 4.92
C ALA A 30 11.55 0.29 3.68
N LEU A 31 12.82 -0.12 3.62
CA LEU A 31 13.70 0.15 2.47
C LEU A 31 13.19 -0.54 1.20
N GLY A 32 12.75 -1.79 1.28
CA GLY A 32 12.21 -2.51 0.15
C GLY A 32 10.88 -1.92 -0.34
N VAL A 33 9.98 -1.55 0.57
CA VAL A 33 8.75 -0.81 0.24
C VAL A 33 9.08 0.51 -0.45
N ALA A 34 10.03 1.29 0.08
CA ALA A 34 10.43 2.55 -0.53
C ALA A 34 11.02 2.37 -1.94
N ARG A 35 11.79 1.30 -2.17
CA ARG A 35 12.31 0.95 -3.50
C ARG A 35 11.17 0.59 -4.47
N GLY A 36 10.20 -0.20 -4.01
CA GLY A 36 9.02 -0.55 -4.80
C GLY A 36 8.21 0.69 -5.18
N LEU A 37 7.95 1.59 -4.23
CA LEU A 37 7.27 2.86 -4.49
C LEU A 37 8.03 3.75 -5.47
N ALA A 38 9.34 3.90 -5.28
CA ALA A 38 10.18 4.68 -6.19
C ALA A 38 10.13 4.11 -7.62
N PHE A 39 10.11 2.78 -7.77
CA PHE A 39 9.96 2.13 -9.07
C PHE A 39 8.60 2.43 -9.71
N LEU A 40 7.50 2.31 -8.96
CA LEU A 40 6.16 2.63 -9.47
C LEU A 40 6.05 4.09 -9.90
N HIS A 41 6.52 5.00 -9.04
CA HIS A 41 6.44 6.45 -9.28
C HIS A 41 7.26 6.90 -10.48
N ALA A 42 8.41 6.27 -10.72
CA ALA A 42 9.24 6.49 -11.91
C ALA A 42 8.50 6.11 -13.21
N HIS A 43 7.58 5.16 -13.15
CA HIS A 43 6.74 4.73 -14.27
C HIS A 43 5.37 5.41 -14.30
N ASN A 44 5.17 6.49 -13.53
CA ASN A 44 3.88 7.19 -13.38
C ASN A 44 2.73 6.31 -12.90
N VAL A 45 3.04 5.24 -12.17
CA VAL A 45 2.06 4.40 -11.50
C VAL A 45 1.93 4.87 -10.06
N ILE A 46 0.70 5.15 -9.61
CA ILE A 46 0.37 5.42 -8.21
C ILE A 46 -0.07 4.09 -7.59
N HIS A 47 0.45 3.75 -6.41
CA HIS A 47 0.06 2.53 -5.73
C HIS A 47 -1.39 2.63 -5.22
N GLY A 48 -1.71 3.69 -4.48
CA GLY A 48 -3.06 4.04 -4.00
C GLY A 48 -3.49 3.32 -2.73
N ASP A 49 -2.98 2.10 -2.49
CA ASP A 49 -3.35 1.29 -1.32
C ASP A 49 -2.12 0.70 -0.58
N VAL A 50 -1.19 1.54 -0.14
CA VAL A 50 0.02 1.07 0.58
C VAL A 50 -0.36 0.65 2.01
N LYS A 51 -0.37 -0.65 2.29
CA LYS A 51 -0.68 -1.21 3.61
C LYS A 51 0.07 -2.53 3.87
N PRO A 52 0.21 -2.98 5.14
CA PRO A 52 0.92 -4.22 5.46
C PRO A 52 0.43 -5.47 4.73
N GLN A 53 -0.86 -5.54 4.38
CA GLN A 53 -1.43 -6.67 3.64
C GLN A 53 -0.94 -6.72 2.18
N ASN A 54 -0.53 -5.58 1.62
CA ASN A 54 -0.03 -5.43 0.25
C ASN A 54 1.51 -5.43 0.19
N VAL A 55 2.18 -5.79 1.29
CA VAL A 55 3.62 -6.04 1.33
C VAL A 55 3.82 -7.55 1.48
N LEU A 56 4.22 -8.21 0.40
CA LEU A 56 4.40 -9.66 0.31
C LEU A 56 5.87 -10.04 0.46
N PHE A 57 6.14 -11.24 0.97
CA PHE A 57 7.51 -11.76 1.11
C PHE A 57 7.75 -12.94 0.19
N ASP A 58 8.79 -12.84 -0.63
CA ASP A 58 9.25 -13.92 -1.52
C ASP A 58 9.98 -15.04 -0.77
N ALA A 59 10.56 -16.00 -1.49
CA ALA A 59 11.25 -17.14 -0.89
C ALA A 59 12.49 -16.76 -0.07
N ASP A 60 13.15 -15.64 -0.43
CA ASP A 60 14.34 -15.11 0.23
C ASP A 60 13.99 -14.12 1.35
N PHE A 61 12.69 -13.98 1.66
CA PHE A 61 12.16 -13.04 2.64
C PHE A 61 12.40 -11.57 2.26
N GLU A 62 12.53 -11.28 0.96
CA GLU A 62 12.56 -9.91 0.47
C GLU A 62 11.13 -9.35 0.38
N PRO A 63 10.89 -8.09 0.78
CA PRO A 63 9.59 -7.45 0.69
C PRO A 63 9.28 -6.92 -0.73
N HIS A 64 8.06 -7.17 -1.21
CA HIS A 64 7.54 -6.73 -2.50
C HIS A 64 6.16 -6.09 -2.36
N LEU A 65 5.90 -5.01 -3.10
CA LEU A 65 4.56 -4.40 -3.16
C LEU A 65 3.63 -5.16 -4.10
N SER A 66 2.38 -5.34 -3.70
CA SER A 66 1.29 -5.92 -4.50
C SER A 66 0.11 -4.96 -4.63
N ASP A 67 -0.84 -5.31 -5.51
CA ASP A 67 -2.14 -4.62 -5.61
C ASP A 67 -2.06 -3.11 -5.95
N PHE A 68 -1.00 -2.70 -6.65
CA PHE A 68 -0.83 -1.34 -7.15
C PHE A 68 -1.67 -1.07 -8.40
N GLY A 69 -2.06 0.19 -8.61
CA GLY A 69 -2.67 0.65 -9.86
C GLY A 69 -4.13 0.22 -10.09
N LEU A 70 -4.75 -0.49 -9.13
CA LEU A 70 -6.15 -0.91 -9.21
C LEU A 70 -7.12 0.28 -9.27
N GLU A 71 -6.78 1.38 -8.61
CA GLU A 71 -7.63 2.58 -8.57
C GLU A 71 -7.54 3.43 -9.85
N SER A 72 -6.38 3.39 -10.52
CA SER A 72 -6.18 4.12 -11.78
C SER A 72 -6.99 3.51 -12.93
N MET A 73 -7.22 2.18 -12.90
CA MET A 73 -7.98 1.46 -13.93
C MET A 73 -9.48 1.81 -13.95
N VAL A 74 -10.06 2.19 -12.81
CA VAL A 74 -11.49 2.54 -12.72
C VAL A 74 -11.77 3.88 -13.43
N VAL A 75 -10.83 4.82 -13.37
CA VAL A 75 -10.99 6.15 -14.01
C VAL A 75 -10.87 6.04 -15.54
N THR A 76 -10.05 5.12 -16.07
CA THR A 76 -9.87 4.99 -17.53
C THR A 76 -10.96 4.16 -18.21
N ALA A 77 -11.59 3.22 -17.49
CA ALA A 77 -12.70 2.42 -18.02
C ALA A 77 -14.05 3.17 -18.06
N GLY A 78 -14.14 4.33 -17.41
CA GLY A 78 -15.39 5.08 -17.19
C GLY A 78 -15.69 6.22 -18.17
N ALA A 79 -14.91 6.43 -19.23
CA ALA A 79 -15.17 7.51 -20.20
C ALA A 79 -16.39 7.27 -21.14
N ALA A 80 -17.30 6.33 -20.80
CA ALA A 80 -18.50 6.03 -21.57
C ALA A 80 -19.75 5.66 -20.74
N ALA A 81 -19.82 6.00 -19.45
CA ALA A 81 -21.04 5.76 -18.67
C ALA A 81 -21.41 7.00 -17.83
N GLU A 82 -22.12 7.90 -18.49
CA GLU A 82 -23.02 8.85 -17.85
C GLU A 82 -24.02 8.11 -16.93
N ALA A 83 -24.32 8.77 -15.80
CA ALA A 83 -25.39 8.50 -14.85
C ALA A 83 -25.14 7.48 -13.70
N ALA A 84 -25.13 8.07 -12.49
CA ALA A 84 -25.63 7.50 -11.24
C ALA A 84 -24.88 6.30 -10.63
N SER A 85 -23.85 6.60 -9.84
CA SER A 85 -23.59 5.90 -8.58
C SER A 85 -22.86 6.84 -7.62
N THR A 86 -23.48 7.17 -6.50
CA THR A 86 -22.92 7.87 -5.34
C THR A 86 -21.87 7.04 -4.58
N SER A 87 -21.18 6.12 -5.26
CA SER A 87 -20.04 5.39 -4.73
C SER A 87 -18.79 6.12 -5.18
N SER A 88 -18.37 7.15 -4.42
CA SER A 88 -16.95 7.48 -4.36
C SER A 88 -16.22 6.19 -4.03
N THR A 89 -15.55 5.56 -4.99
CA THR A 89 -14.66 4.44 -4.71
C THR A 89 -13.68 4.93 -3.66
N PRO A 90 -13.68 4.36 -2.44
CA PRO A 90 -12.82 4.86 -1.39
C PRO A 90 -11.38 4.75 -1.86
N VAL A 91 -10.64 5.86 -1.79
CA VAL A 91 -9.19 5.86 -2.03
C VAL A 91 -8.54 5.09 -0.91
N GLY A 92 -7.84 4.01 -1.25
CA GLY A 92 -7.09 3.17 -0.34
C GLY A 92 -7.89 2.56 0.82
N SER A 93 -7.17 1.86 1.70
CA SER A 93 -7.75 1.20 2.86
C SER A 93 -7.78 2.10 4.10
N LEU A 94 -8.93 2.14 4.77
CA LEU A 94 -9.15 2.94 5.99
C LEU A 94 -8.01 2.74 7.01
N GLY A 95 -7.42 3.84 7.47
CA GLY A 95 -6.28 3.85 8.40
C GLY A 95 -4.90 3.93 7.73
N TYR A 96 -4.82 3.70 6.42
CA TYR A 96 -3.57 3.80 5.64
C TYR A 96 -3.58 4.92 4.61
N VAL A 97 -4.70 5.61 4.47
CA VAL A 97 -4.88 6.73 3.53
C VAL A 97 -4.29 8.00 4.14
N ALA A 98 -3.55 8.74 3.31
CA ALA A 98 -3.04 10.05 3.67
C ALA A 98 -4.20 11.06 3.83
N PRO A 99 -4.15 11.98 4.81
CA PRO A 99 -5.27 12.89 5.10
C PRO A 99 -5.61 13.82 3.92
N ASP A 100 -4.61 14.22 3.14
CA ASP A 100 -4.76 14.98 1.91
C ASP A 100 -5.41 14.16 0.79
N ALA A 101 -4.99 12.91 0.59
CA ALA A 101 -5.63 11.98 -0.36
C ALA A 101 -7.08 11.67 0.02
N ALA A 102 -7.36 11.50 1.31
CA ALA A 102 -8.71 11.31 1.83
C ALA A 102 -9.61 12.54 1.60
N ALA A 103 -9.07 13.75 1.81
CA ALA A 103 -9.79 15.00 1.57
C ALA A 103 -10.04 15.26 0.08
N ALA A 104 -9.08 14.92 -0.78
CA ALA A 104 -9.18 15.09 -2.22
C ALA A 104 -10.02 13.98 -2.90
N GLY A 105 -10.22 12.84 -2.25
CA GLY A 105 -10.87 11.68 -2.85
C GLY A 105 -10.09 11.10 -4.04
N GLN A 106 -8.78 11.38 -4.11
CA GLN A 106 -7.91 10.92 -5.19
C GLN A 106 -6.54 10.48 -4.67
N ALA A 107 -6.06 9.32 -5.11
CA ALA A 107 -4.72 8.84 -4.81
C ALA A 107 -3.65 9.69 -5.52
N THR A 108 -2.54 9.98 -4.84
CA THR A 108 -1.41 10.77 -5.34
C THR A 108 -0.09 10.06 -5.04
N LYS A 109 0.98 10.43 -5.77
CA LYS A 109 2.33 9.88 -5.49
C LYS A 109 2.80 10.28 -4.10
N GLU A 110 2.46 11.49 -3.68
CA GLU A 110 2.77 12.04 -2.36
C GLU A 110 2.00 11.29 -1.26
N GLY A 111 0.75 10.92 -1.54
CA GLY A 111 -0.09 10.12 -0.65
C GLY A 111 0.48 8.72 -0.39
N ASP A 112 1.08 8.07 -1.40
CA ASP A 112 1.73 6.76 -1.25
C ASP A 112 2.93 6.78 -0.29
N VAL A 113 3.64 7.91 -0.21
CA VAL A 113 4.83 8.08 0.66
C VAL A 113 4.42 8.50 2.08
N CYS A 114 3.21 9.01 2.26
CA CYS A 114 2.76 9.55 3.53
C CYS A 114 2.59 8.44 4.58
N CYS A 115 3.32 8.56 5.69
CA CYS A 115 3.06 7.75 6.88
C CYS A 115 1.83 8.31 7.59
N SER A 116 0.65 7.73 7.35
CA SER A 116 -0.52 7.99 8.21
C SER A 116 -0.18 7.46 9.61
N SER A 117 0.30 8.35 10.47
CA SER A 117 0.73 8.04 11.82
C SER A 117 -0.45 8.29 12.74
N TYR A 118 -1.10 7.22 13.18
CA TYR A 118 -1.99 7.21 14.34
C TYR A 118 -1.55 6.12 15.32
#